data_AF-A0A7S1UKA5-F1
#
_entry.id   AF-A0A7S1UKA5-F1
#
_cell.length_a   1.000
_cell.length_b   1.000
_cell.length_c   1.000
_cell.angle_alpha   90.00
_cell.angle_beta   90.00
_cell.angle_gamma   90.00
#
_symmetry.space_group_name_H-M   'P 1'
#
loop_
_entity.id
_entity.type
_entity.pdbx_description
1 polymer ?
#
loop_
_entity_poly.entity_id
_entity_poly.type
_entity_poly.pdbx_seq_one_letter_code
_entity_poly.pdbx_strand_id
1 'polypeptide(L)'
;KPKPKPKPSAMDLSSAARAAASLQRRPAVAPETKALALALAAPAEGVDVEPGRALELAACAEWEALALALLLMQERVAAAGPAWTDVTPTPNPNPKPNPNPDPSPNPNPDPNPKAALALSSQHLHHPEPRLRSVVASTIKACARALGPAVYLRVKDQLIEAISGQMQRDQDETTSTLGNAKISLDDTTGWKTLETSVLCLRSVFEGLAGPNHGDSLSTALATDAEMLCPLLAALVQHINRHVRQATYQMLATLAAAFRPNPSPSPNANPNPNPNPNPN
;
A
#
# COMPACT_ATOMS: atom_id res chain seq x y z
N LYS A 1 15.83 -13.11 41.71
CA LYS A 1 15.37 -12.14 40.68
C LYS A 1 14.44 -12.87 39.71
N PRO A 2 13.20 -12.41 39.46
CA PRO A 2 12.35 -13.01 38.44
C PRO A 2 13.01 -12.86 37.07
N LYS A 3 13.01 -13.92 36.24
CA LYS A 3 13.52 -13.85 34.88
C LYS A 3 12.68 -12.84 34.08
N PRO A 4 13.30 -11.95 33.29
CA PRO A 4 12.55 -11.04 32.43
C PRO A 4 11.68 -11.86 31.49
N LYS A 5 10.39 -11.51 31.39
CA LYS A 5 9.48 -12.14 30.44
C LYS A 5 10.05 -11.96 29.02
N PRO A 6 10.09 -13.01 28.19
CA PRO A 6 10.57 -12.88 26.83
C PRO A 6 9.72 -11.83 26.10
N LYS A 7 10.38 -10.88 25.43
CA LYS A 7 9.69 -9.92 24.57
C LYS A 7 8.90 -10.71 23.52
N PRO A 8 7.62 -10.39 23.27
CA PRO A 8 6.85 -11.06 22.24
C PRO A 8 7.57 -10.90 20.89
N SER A 9 7.75 -12.03 20.19
CA SER A 9 8.36 -12.03 18.86
C SER A 9 7.56 -11.13 17.91
N ALA A 10 8.27 -10.39 17.06
CA ALA A 10 7.64 -9.53 16.06
C ALA A 10 6.80 -10.36 15.08
N MET A 11 5.65 -9.82 14.67
CA MET A 11 4.84 -10.45 13.62
C MET A 11 5.59 -10.44 12.30
N ASP A 12 5.62 -11.59 11.60
CA ASP A 12 6.25 -11.72 10.28
C ASP A 12 5.21 -11.35 9.22
N LEU A 13 5.41 -10.21 8.56
CA LEU A 13 4.48 -9.66 7.57
C LEU A 13 4.99 -9.85 6.13
N SER A 14 5.91 -10.80 5.90
CA SER A 14 6.49 -11.04 4.57
C SER A 14 5.54 -11.76 3.60
N SER A 15 4.50 -12.44 4.10
CA SER A 15 3.38 -12.96 3.31
C SER A 15 2.16 -13.19 4.18
N ALA A 16 0.97 -13.36 3.58
CA ALA A 16 -0.24 -13.68 4.33
C ALA A 16 -0.09 -14.99 5.14
N ALA A 17 0.52 -16.02 4.53
CA ALA A 17 0.77 -17.30 5.19
C ALA A 17 1.68 -17.16 6.42
N ARG A 18 2.78 -16.40 6.32
CA ARG A 18 3.68 -16.18 7.47
C ARG A 18 3.05 -15.28 8.54
N ALA A 19 2.26 -14.29 8.13
CA ALA A 19 1.49 -13.44 9.02
C ALA A 19 0.49 -14.25 9.85
N ALA A 20 -0.30 -15.11 9.22
CA ALA A 20 -1.23 -15.99 9.91
C ALA A 20 -0.52 -16.98 10.85
N ALA A 21 0.58 -17.61 10.42
CA ALA A 21 1.37 -18.48 11.28
C ALA A 21 1.95 -17.74 12.50
N SER A 22 2.33 -16.47 12.32
CA SER A 22 2.79 -15.63 13.42
C SER A 22 1.65 -15.25 14.37
N LEU A 23 0.46 -14.94 13.84
CA LEU A 23 -0.74 -14.63 14.60
C LEU A 23 -1.14 -15.78 15.56
N GLN A 24 -1.04 -17.03 15.10
CA GLN A 24 -1.37 -18.21 15.92
C GLN A 24 -0.56 -18.27 17.22
N ARG A 25 0.71 -17.87 17.16
CA ARG A 25 1.64 -17.93 18.30
C ARG A 25 1.41 -16.82 19.32
N ARG A 26 0.54 -15.84 19.05
CA ARG A 26 0.36 -14.67 19.92
C ARG A 26 -0.76 -14.90 20.93
N PRO A 27 -0.49 -14.78 22.25
CA PRO A 27 -1.49 -15.06 23.27
C PRO A 27 -2.59 -13.98 23.36
N ALA A 28 -2.32 -12.76 22.87
CA ALA A 28 -3.21 -11.60 23.02
C ALA A 28 -4.28 -11.47 21.93
N VAL A 29 -4.27 -12.31 20.90
CA VAL A 29 -5.21 -12.24 19.78
C VAL A 29 -6.43 -13.12 20.07
N ALA A 30 -7.63 -12.62 19.81
CA ALA A 30 -8.86 -13.36 20.04
C ALA A 30 -8.87 -14.72 19.31
N PRO A 31 -9.42 -15.80 19.93
CA PRO A 31 -9.48 -17.12 19.31
C PRO A 31 -10.22 -17.12 17.95
N GLU A 32 -11.25 -16.29 17.81
CA GLU A 32 -12.02 -16.14 16.57
C GLU A 32 -11.16 -15.58 15.44
N THR A 33 -10.40 -14.51 15.72
CA THR A 33 -9.44 -13.92 14.78
C THR A 33 -8.38 -14.94 14.35
N LYS A 34 -7.92 -15.79 15.27
CA LYS A 34 -6.99 -16.89 14.94
C LYS A 34 -7.63 -17.95 14.07
N ALA A 35 -8.85 -18.38 14.39
CA ALA A 35 -9.57 -19.37 13.59
C ALA A 35 -9.82 -18.85 12.16
N LEU A 36 -10.24 -17.59 12.04
CA LEU A 36 -10.42 -16.91 10.76
C LEU A 36 -9.09 -16.82 9.99
N ALA A 37 -8.02 -16.34 10.63
CA ALA A 37 -6.69 -16.26 10.01
C ALA A 37 -6.18 -17.62 9.50
N LEU A 38 -6.40 -18.70 10.26
CA LEU A 38 -6.00 -20.04 9.87
C LEU A 38 -6.78 -20.51 8.63
N ALA A 39 -8.10 -20.28 8.62
CA ALA A 39 -8.95 -20.63 7.49
C ALA A 39 -8.55 -19.90 6.21
N LEU A 40 -8.07 -18.65 6.32
CA LEU A 40 -7.67 -17.83 5.18
C LEU A 40 -6.24 -18.09 4.68
N ALA A 41 -5.37 -18.57 5.55
CA ALA A 41 -3.96 -18.83 5.22
C ALA A 41 -3.67 -20.29 4.83
N ALA A 42 -4.65 -21.19 4.93
CA ALA A 42 -4.52 -22.52 4.39
C ALA A 42 -4.22 -22.42 2.88
N PRO A 43 -3.18 -23.11 2.37
CA PRO A 43 -2.91 -23.15 0.94
C PRO A 43 -4.15 -23.75 0.28
N ALA A 44 -4.89 -22.90 -0.41
CA ALA A 44 -6.08 -23.31 -1.12
C ALA A 44 -5.67 -24.24 -2.26
N GLU A 45 -5.70 -25.56 -2.03
CA GLU A 45 -6.02 -26.48 -3.11
C GLU A 45 -7.50 -26.22 -3.48
N GLY A 46 -7.73 -25.22 -4.33
CA GLY A 46 -9.04 -24.97 -4.95
C GLY A 46 -10.11 -24.30 -4.10
N VAL A 47 -9.83 -23.88 -2.86
CA VAL A 47 -10.76 -23.06 -2.08
C VAL A 47 -10.52 -21.59 -2.38
N ASP A 48 -11.37 -20.99 -3.21
CA ASP A 48 -11.41 -19.53 -3.30
C ASP A 48 -11.64 -18.96 -1.91
N VAL A 49 -10.62 -18.30 -1.37
CA VAL A 49 -10.71 -17.57 -0.12
C VAL A 49 -11.80 -16.53 -0.32
N GLU A 50 -12.98 -16.83 0.22
CA GLU A 50 -14.17 -16.01 0.10
C GLU A 50 -13.82 -14.56 0.48
N PRO A 51 -13.93 -13.64 -0.48
CA PRO A 51 -13.65 -12.23 -0.35
C PRO A 51 -14.07 -11.56 0.96
N GLY A 52 -15.29 -11.89 1.37
CA GLY A 52 -15.93 -11.30 2.51
C GLY A 52 -15.18 -11.55 3.81
N ARG A 53 -14.42 -12.65 3.87
CA ARG A 53 -13.69 -13.04 5.07
C ARG A 53 -12.46 -12.18 5.33
N ALA A 54 -11.86 -11.59 4.28
CA ALA A 54 -10.79 -10.62 4.46
C ALA A 54 -11.32 -9.31 5.08
N LEU A 55 -12.54 -8.89 4.68
CA LEU A 55 -13.21 -7.73 5.28
C LEU A 55 -13.68 -8.00 6.71
N GLU A 56 -14.17 -9.21 7.00
CA GLU A 56 -14.47 -9.65 8.37
C GLU A 56 -13.23 -9.57 9.25
N LEU A 57 -12.08 -10.02 8.75
CA LEU A 57 -10.81 -9.93 9.47
C LEU A 57 -10.34 -8.49 9.66
N ALA A 58 -10.60 -7.61 8.70
CA ALA A 58 -10.30 -6.18 8.81
C ALA A 58 -11.19 -5.46 9.84
N ALA A 59 -12.39 -6.00 10.11
CA ALA A 59 -13.30 -5.46 11.12
C ALA A 59 -12.90 -5.83 12.56
N CYS A 60 -11.94 -6.75 12.74
CA CYS A 60 -11.37 -7.04 14.05
C CYS A 60 -10.61 -5.84 14.61
N ALA A 61 -10.66 -5.63 15.92
CA ALA A 61 -10.04 -4.48 16.57
C ALA A 61 -8.50 -4.55 16.59
N GLU A 62 -7.93 -5.74 16.39
CA GLU A 62 -6.49 -5.95 16.43
C GLU A 62 -5.82 -5.56 15.11
N TRP A 63 -4.77 -4.72 15.17
CA TRP A 63 -4.02 -4.29 13.99
C TRP A 63 -3.40 -5.48 13.24
N GLU A 64 -3.12 -6.58 13.93
CA GLU A 64 -2.59 -7.81 13.33
C GLU A 64 -3.59 -8.47 12.37
N ALA A 65 -4.87 -8.42 12.72
CA ALA A 65 -5.96 -8.94 11.89
C ALA A 65 -6.08 -8.10 10.62
N LEU A 66 -6.08 -6.77 10.79
CA LEU A 66 -6.07 -5.81 9.68
C LEU A 66 -4.84 -5.96 8.78
N ALA A 67 -3.65 -6.18 9.35
CA ALA A 67 -2.44 -6.44 8.57
C ALA A 67 -2.56 -7.70 7.71
N LEU A 68 -3.09 -8.79 8.28
CA LEU A 68 -3.32 -10.03 7.55
C LEU A 68 -4.41 -9.85 6.46
N ALA A 69 -5.49 -9.14 6.76
CA ALA A 69 -6.53 -8.82 5.78
C ALA A 69 -5.96 -8.07 4.58
N LEU A 70 -5.15 -7.03 4.81
CA LEU A 70 -4.50 -6.26 3.75
C LEU A 70 -3.49 -7.08 2.94
N LEU A 71 -2.76 -8.01 3.57
CA LEU A 71 -1.85 -8.93 2.88
C LEU A 71 -2.62 -9.89 1.96
N LEU A 72 -3.72 -10.47 2.44
CA LEU A 72 -4.58 -11.33 1.63
C LEU A 72 -5.17 -10.57 0.43
N MET A 73 -5.67 -9.35 0.66
CA MET A 73 -6.17 -8.49 -0.41
C MET A 73 -5.05 -8.14 -1.41
N GLN A 74 -3.85 -7.83 -0.93
CA GLN A 74 -2.69 -7.53 -1.79
C GLN A 74 -2.34 -8.71 -2.70
N GLU A 75 -2.26 -9.93 -2.16
CA GLU A 75 -1.96 -11.14 -2.93
C GLU A 75 -3.02 -11.40 -4.01
N ARG A 76 -4.31 -11.14 -3.70
CA ARG A 76 -5.42 -11.25 -4.65
C ARG A 76 -5.35 -10.19 -5.76
N VAL A 77 -5.11 -8.92 -5.41
CA VAL A 77 -4.92 -7.84 -6.38
C VAL A 77 -3.73 -8.14 -7.31
N ALA A 78 -2.65 -8.70 -6.78
CA ALA A 78 -1.49 -9.10 -7.57
C ALA A 78 -1.80 -10.28 -8.50
N ALA A 79 -2.57 -11.28 -8.03
CA ALA A 79 -2.92 -12.46 -8.81
C ALA A 79 -3.86 -12.14 -9.99
N ALA A 80 -4.77 -11.18 -9.82
CA ALA A 80 -5.76 -10.87 -10.85
C ALA A 80 -5.23 -10.01 -12.01
N GLY A 81 -4.05 -9.40 -11.86
CA GLY A 81 -3.41 -8.60 -12.90
C GLY A 81 -4.20 -7.33 -13.29
N PRO A 82 -3.84 -6.68 -14.42
CA PRO A 82 -4.48 -5.44 -14.89
C PRO A 82 -5.88 -5.64 -15.49
N ALA A 83 -6.45 -6.86 -15.44
CA ALA A 83 -7.74 -7.21 -16.05
C ALA A 83 -8.96 -6.63 -15.33
N TRP A 84 -8.78 -5.86 -14.25
CA TRP A 84 -9.86 -5.16 -13.54
C TRP A 84 -10.19 -3.81 -14.20
N THR A 85 -10.45 -3.82 -15.51
CA THR A 85 -11.16 -2.72 -16.16
C THR A 85 -12.64 -2.96 -15.98
N ASP A 86 -13.17 -2.43 -14.88
CA ASP A 86 -14.60 -2.18 -14.70
C ASP A 86 -15.51 -3.41 -14.73
N VAL A 87 -15.40 -4.26 -13.69
CA VAL A 87 -16.58 -5.00 -13.25
C VAL A 87 -17.50 -3.97 -12.59
N THR A 88 -18.30 -3.30 -13.41
CA THR A 88 -19.53 -2.69 -12.94
C THR A 88 -20.31 -3.80 -12.22
N PRO A 89 -20.85 -3.57 -11.01
CA PRO A 89 -21.79 -4.52 -10.44
C PRO A 89 -22.92 -4.67 -11.47
N THR A 90 -23.03 -5.84 -12.08
CA THR A 90 -24.08 -6.12 -13.05
C THR A 90 -25.42 -5.82 -12.38
N PRO A 91 -26.23 -4.89 -12.93
CA PRO A 91 -27.58 -4.69 -12.41
C PRO A 91 -28.35 -5.98 -12.65
N ASN A 92 -28.70 -6.68 -11.57
CA ASN A 92 -29.54 -7.86 -11.63
C ASN A 92 -30.87 -7.48 -12.33
N PRO A 93 -31.33 -8.17 -13.40
CA PRO A 93 -32.58 -7.85 -14.05
C PRO A 93 -33.75 -7.97 -13.06
N ASN A 94 -34.40 -6.83 -12.83
CA ASN A 94 -35.48 -6.59 -11.88
C ASN A 94 -36.65 -7.61 -12.02
N PRO A 95 -36.93 -8.48 -11.03
CA PRO A 95 -38.18 -9.24 -10.98
C PRO A 95 -39.31 -8.39 -10.38
N LYS A 96 -40.52 -8.52 -10.95
CA LYS A 96 -41.77 -7.84 -10.56
C LYS A 96 -42.01 -7.72 -9.04
N PRO A 97 -42.73 -6.67 -8.60
CA PRO A 97 -42.87 -6.33 -7.18
C PRO A 97 -43.67 -7.38 -6.42
N ASN A 98 -43.09 -7.90 -5.33
CA ASN A 98 -43.77 -8.69 -4.29
C ASN A 98 -43.60 -7.95 -2.96
N PRO A 99 -44.65 -7.77 -2.12
CA PRO A 99 -44.56 -6.95 -0.91
C PRO A 99 -44.15 -7.77 0.34
N ASN A 100 -42.93 -7.49 0.84
CA ASN A 100 -42.38 -7.65 2.22
C ASN A 100 -42.26 -9.07 2.84
N PRO A 101 -41.42 -9.33 3.87
CA PRO A 101 -40.36 -8.52 4.51
C PRO A 101 -38.98 -9.22 4.70
N ASP A 102 -37.90 -8.43 4.70
CA ASP A 102 -36.66 -8.46 5.53
C ASP A 102 -35.48 -7.91 4.69
N PRO A 103 -34.70 -6.91 5.16
CA PRO A 103 -33.48 -6.51 4.48
C PRO A 103 -32.41 -7.59 4.72
N SER A 104 -32.37 -8.59 3.86
CA SER A 104 -31.21 -9.48 3.75
C SER A 104 -29.94 -8.64 3.58
N PRO A 105 -28.88 -8.86 4.37
CA PRO A 105 -27.64 -8.11 4.28
C PRO A 105 -27.08 -8.20 2.85
N ASN A 106 -26.73 -7.04 2.30
CA ASN A 106 -26.12 -6.90 0.98
C ASN A 106 -24.90 -7.84 0.86
N PRO A 107 -24.70 -8.59 -0.25
CA PRO A 107 -23.55 -9.48 -0.39
C PRO A 107 -22.24 -8.70 -0.23
N ASN A 108 -21.36 -9.26 0.59
CA ASN A 108 -20.05 -8.71 0.95
C ASN A 108 -19.26 -8.37 -0.34
N PRO A 109 -18.77 -7.13 -0.52
CA PRO A 109 -18.05 -6.78 -1.75
C PRO A 109 -16.79 -7.62 -1.92
N ASP A 110 -16.65 -8.21 -3.10
CA ASP A 110 -15.43 -8.86 -3.62
C ASP A 110 -14.18 -7.99 -3.27
N PRO A 111 -13.00 -8.51 -2.89
CA PRO A 111 -11.81 -7.74 -2.54
C PRO A 111 -11.16 -7.39 -3.87
N ASN A 112 -11.89 -6.61 -4.64
CA ASN A 112 -11.37 -6.00 -5.83
C ASN A 112 -10.34 -4.93 -5.40
N PRO A 113 -9.50 -4.47 -6.33
CA PRO A 113 -8.52 -3.43 -6.03
C PRO A 113 -9.14 -2.16 -5.41
N LYS A 114 -10.44 -1.86 -5.65
CA LYS A 114 -11.13 -0.70 -5.07
C LYS A 114 -11.42 -0.91 -3.58
N ALA A 115 -11.85 -2.10 -3.15
CA ALA A 115 -12.07 -2.42 -1.74
C ALA A 115 -10.76 -2.38 -0.94
N ALA A 116 -9.70 -2.98 -1.49
CA ALA A 116 -8.36 -2.95 -0.91
C ALA A 116 -7.84 -1.51 -0.77
N LEU A 117 -8.04 -0.68 -1.80
CA LEU A 117 -7.68 0.73 -1.78
C LEU A 117 -8.50 1.52 -0.74
N ALA A 118 -9.80 1.28 -0.65
CA ALA A 118 -10.68 1.95 0.31
C ALA A 118 -10.23 1.68 1.75
N LEU A 119 -9.99 0.40 2.08
CA LEU A 119 -9.49 0.00 3.39
C LEU A 119 -8.10 0.59 3.67
N SER A 120 -7.17 0.47 2.71
CA SER A 120 -5.82 1.02 2.85
C SER A 120 -5.82 2.52 3.09
N SER A 121 -6.69 3.27 2.39
CA SER A 121 -6.79 4.73 2.52
C SER A 121 -7.24 5.17 3.91
N GLN A 122 -8.07 4.37 4.59
CA GLN A 122 -8.52 4.66 5.96
C GLN A 122 -7.39 4.49 6.99
N HIS A 123 -6.33 3.75 6.64
CA HIS A 123 -5.26 3.37 7.56
C HIS A 123 -3.88 3.93 7.19
N LEU A 124 -3.82 4.95 6.32
CA LEU A 124 -2.58 5.66 5.97
C LEU A 124 -1.82 6.18 7.20
N HIS A 125 -2.55 6.65 8.21
CA HIS A 125 -1.98 7.23 9.44
C HIS A 125 -2.09 6.32 10.66
N HIS A 126 -2.22 5.01 10.46
CA HIS A 126 -2.39 4.08 11.57
C HIS A 126 -1.20 4.14 12.56
N PRO A 127 -1.41 4.08 13.90
CA PRO A 127 -0.35 4.25 14.89
C PRO A 127 0.77 3.21 14.79
N GLU A 128 0.43 1.96 14.45
CA GLU A 128 1.41 0.87 14.26
C GLU A 128 2.19 1.04 12.93
N PRO A 129 3.51 1.30 12.97
CA PRO A 129 4.30 1.55 11.76
C PRO A 129 4.38 0.35 10.81
N ARG A 130 4.36 -0.88 11.35
CA ARG A 130 4.37 -2.10 10.53
C ARG A 130 3.12 -2.20 9.68
N LEU A 131 1.97 -1.80 10.21
CA LEU A 131 0.73 -1.77 9.44
C LEU A 131 0.83 -0.74 8.30
N ARG A 132 1.41 0.44 8.56
CA ARG A 132 1.62 1.45 7.50
C ARG A 132 2.48 0.92 6.35
N SER A 133 3.47 0.07 6.64
CA SER A 133 4.25 -0.62 5.59
C SER A 133 3.39 -1.59 4.77
N VAL A 134 2.47 -2.33 5.40
CA VAL A 134 1.53 -3.20 4.69
C VAL A 134 0.57 -2.37 3.84
N VAL A 135 -0.02 -1.30 4.40
CA VAL A 135 -0.87 -0.33 3.70
C VAL A 135 -0.18 0.22 2.45
N ALA A 136 1.08 0.65 2.57
CA ALA A 136 1.87 1.14 1.43
C ALA A 136 2.05 0.08 0.33
N SER A 137 2.34 -1.17 0.72
CA SER A 137 2.48 -2.31 -0.19
C SER A 137 1.16 -2.67 -0.88
N THR A 138 0.03 -2.64 -0.16
CA THR A 138 -1.30 -2.84 -0.71
C THR A 138 -1.68 -1.71 -1.68
N ILE A 139 -1.38 -0.46 -1.34
CA ILE A 139 -1.59 0.70 -2.23
C ILE A 139 -0.77 0.58 -3.51
N LYS A 140 0.48 0.11 -3.43
CA LYS A 140 1.30 -0.19 -4.62
C LYS A 140 0.64 -1.23 -5.52
N ALA A 141 0.13 -2.32 -4.95
CA ALA A 141 -0.59 -3.33 -5.72
C ALA A 141 -1.85 -2.74 -6.37
N CYS A 142 -2.61 -1.92 -5.63
CA CYS A 142 -3.76 -1.21 -6.17
C CYS A 142 -3.39 -0.23 -7.29
N ALA A 143 -2.29 0.52 -7.15
CA ALA A 143 -1.81 1.46 -8.15
C ALA A 143 -1.44 0.77 -9.46
N ARG A 144 -0.86 -0.44 -9.39
CA ARG A 144 -0.61 -1.26 -10.59
C ARG A 144 -1.90 -1.65 -11.30
N ALA A 145 -2.92 -2.02 -10.52
CA ALA A 145 -4.19 -2.52 -11.04
C ALA A 145 -5.12 -1.40 -11.54
N LEU A 146 -5.23 -0.29 -10.81
CA LEU A 146 -6.19 0.79 -11.04
C LEU A 146 -5.57 2.05 -11.68
N GLY A 147 -4.25 2.09 -11.80
CA GLY A 147 -3.54 3.23 -12.39
C GLY A 147 -3.65 4.52 -11.57
N PRO A 148 -3.56 5.70 -12.21
CA PRO A 148 -3.42 6.99 -11.54
C PRO A 148 -4.59 7.39 -10.62
N ALA A 149 -5.76 6.77 -10.76
CA ALA A 149 -6.89 6.97 -9.84
C ALA A 149 -6.50 6.69 -8.38
N VAL A 150 -5.54 5.80 -8.14
CA VAL A 150 -5.01 5.54 -6.80
C VAL A 150 -4.27 6.76 -6.25
N TYR A 151 -3.42 7.40 -7.05
CA TYR A 151 -2.72 8.61 -6.63
C TYR A 151 -3.72 9.71 -6.27
N LEU A 152 -4.68 10.01 -7.16
CA LEU A 152 -5.72 11.01 -6.90
C LEU A 152 -6.53 10.74 -5.63
N ARG A 153 -6.72 9.45 -5.27
CA ARG A 153 -7.46 9.06 -4.07
C ARG A 153 -6.70 9.33 -2.77
N VAL A 154 -5.37 9.17 -2.76
CA VAL A 154 -4.56 9.21 -1.54
C VAL A 154 -3.66 10.44 -1.42
N LYS A 155 -3.47 11.20 -2.51
CA LYS A 155 -2.48 12.29 -2.57
C LYS A 155 -2.70 13.35 -1.49
N ASP A 156 -3.93 13.82 -1.31
CA ASP A 156 -4.19 14.95 -0.41
C ASP A 156 -3.88 14.56 1.05
N GLN A 157 -4.30 13.36 1.47
CA GLN A 157 -3.99 12.83 2.80
C GLN A 157 -2.49 12.65 3.02
N LEU A 158 -1.75 12.14 2.04
CA LEU A 158 -0.31 11.94 2.15
C LEU A 158 0.45 13.28 2.15
N ILE A 159 0.09 14.20 1.26
CA ILE A 159 0.75 15.51 1.15
C ILE A 159 0.50 16.35 2.40
N GLU A 160 -0.73 16.35 2.93
CA GLU A 160 -1.09 17.03 4.16
C GLU A 160 -0.30 16.46 5.36
N ALA A 161 -0.27 15.14 5.50
CA ALA A 161 0.46 14.49 6.58
C ALA A 161 1.97 14.75 6.53
N ILE A 162 2.55 14.70 5.33
CA ILE A 162 3.97 14.99 5.10
C ILE A 162 4.25 16.46 5.45
N SER A 163 3.47 17.40 4.91
CA SER A 163 3.69 18.83 5.09
C SER A 163 3.49 19.25 6.56
N GLY A 164 2.43 18.74 7.21
CA GLY A 164 2.14 19.03 8.61
C GLY A 164 3.15 18.40 9.59
N GLN A 165 3.85 17.34 9.21
CA GLN A 165 4.96 16.80 10.00
C GLN A 165 6.24 17.61 9.82
N MET A 166 6.56 18.01 8.58
CA MET A 166 7.71 18.86 8.31
C MET A 166 7.63 20.23 8.99
N GLN A 167 6.45 20.84 9.04
CA GLN A 167 6.24 22.12 9.73
C GLN A 167 6.46 22.00 11.24
N ARG A 168 5.93 20.95 11.87
CA ARG A 168 6.14 20.69 13.30
C ARG A 168 7.61 20.49 13.64
N ASP A 169 8.34 19.75 12.81
CA ASP A 169 9.79 19.54 13.01
C ASP A 169 10.56 20.88 12.91
N GLN A 170 10.17 21.80 12.01
CA GLN A 170 10.80 23.12 11.91
C GLN A 170 10.51 24.01 13.12
N ASP A 171 9.26 24.05 13.60
CA ASP A 171 8.87 24.86 14.75
C ASP A 171 9.51 24.35 16.06
N GLU A 172 9.56 23.02 16.25
CA GLU A 172 10.20 22.41 17.41
C GLU A 172 11.73 22.60 17.40
N THR A 173 12.35 22.45 16.23
CA THR A 173 13.80 22.73 16.07
C THR A 173 14.12 24.19 16.38
N THR A 174 13.27 25.14 15.95
CA THR A 174 13.46 26.57 16.20
C THR A 174 13.27 26.92 17.69
N SER A 175 12.27 26.32 18.35
CA SER A 175 12.00 26.49 19.78
C SER A 175 13.13 25.93 20.68
N THR A 176 13.69 24.77 20.32
CA THR A 176 14.74 24.09 21.10
C THR A 176 16.13 24.71 20.97
N LEU A 177 16.42 25.44 19.88
CA LEU A 177 17.64 26.24 19.75
C LEU A 177 17.67 27.46 20.68
N GLY A 178 16.50 27.91 21.18
CA GLY A 178 16.40 28.98 22.18
C GLY A 178 16.50 28.49 23.63
N ASN A 179 16.22 27.22 23.91
CA ASN A 179 16.29 26.62 25.25
C ASN A 179 16.72 25.16 25.16
N ALA A 180 17.88 24.84 25.74
CA ALA A 180 18.52 23.53 25.70
C ALA A 180 17.68 22.41 26.34
N LYS A 181 16.71 21.89 25.60
CA LYS A 181 16.02 20.64 25.92
C LYS A 181 15.42 20.05 24.64
N ILE A 182 16.27 19.47 23.81
CA ILE A 182 15.82 18.54 22.77
C ILE A 182 15.10 17.41 23.50
N SER A 183 13.77 17.37 23.38
CA SER A 183 12.98 16.21 23.76
C SER A 183 13.44 15.06 22.87
N LEU A 184 14.31 14.21 23.40
CA LEU A 184 14.85 13.04 22.70
C LEU A 184 13.74 12.01 22.33
N ASP A 185 12.50 12.27 22.77
CA ASP A 185 11.39 11.34 22.70
C ASP A 185 10.54 11.48 21.42
N ASP A 186 10.67 12.55 20.62
CA ASP A 186 9.80 12.72 19.42
C ASP A 186 10.29 11.97 18.15
N THR A 187 11.04 10.89 18.36
CA THR A 187 11.39 9.94 17.29
C THR A 187 10.16 9.27 16.66
N THR A 188 9.01 9.31 17.36
CA THR A 188 7.71 8.81 16.89
C THR A 188 7.14 9.62 15.74
N GLY A 189 7.31 10.96 15.75
CA GLY A 189 6.90 11.83 14.65
C GLY A 189 7.64 11.50 13.36
N TRP A 190 8.96 11.35 13.45
CA TRP A 190 9.81 11.05 12.29
C TRP A 190 9.50 9.72 11.64
N LYS A 191 9.19 8.69 12.44
CA LYS A 191 8.82 7.38 11.90
C LYS A 191 7.50 7.43 11.15
N THR A 192 6.61 8.34 11.52
CA THR A 192 5.36 8.56 10.79
C THR A 192 5.63 9.27 9.47
N LEU A 193 6.45 10.32 9.47
CA LEU A 193 6.88 11.03 8.26
C LEU A 193 7.59 10.11 7.28
N GLU A 194 8.56 9.32 7.75
CA GLU A 194 9.27 8.32 6.96
C GLU A 194 8.27 7.36 6.27
N THR A 195 7.31 6.82 7.02
CA THR A 195 6.33 5.89 6.44
C THR A 195 5.36 6.55 5.46
N SER A 196 4.96 7.81 5.68
CA SER A 196 4.10 8.55 4.73
C SER A 196 4.83 8.79 3.41
N VAL A 197 6.10 9.17 3.47
CA VAL A 197 6.96 9.35 2.29
C VAL A 197 7.16 8.02 1.55
N LEU A 198 7.39 6.91 2.28
CA LEU A 198 7.51 5.57 1.68
C LEU A 198 6.18 5.08 1.09
N CYS A 199 5.04 5.47 1.66
CA CYS A 199 3.73 5.19 1.08
C CYS A 199 3.54 5.93 -0.26
N LEU A 200 3.91 7.20 -0.32
CA LEU A 200 3.88 7.99 -1.56
C LEU A 200 4.83 7.40 -2.62
N ARG A 201 6.03 6.97 -2.23
CA ARG A 201 6.93 6.20 -3.11
C ARG A 201 6.25 4.95 -3.66
N SER A 202 5.55 4.20 -2.81
CA SER A 202 4.89 2.95 -3.17
C SER A 202 3.79 3.16 -4.21
N VAL A 203 3.07 4.29 -4.16
CA VAL A 203 2.14 4.73 -5.22
C VAL A 203 2.89 4.85 -6.55
N PHE A 204 3.97 5.64 -6.61
CA PHE A 204 4.73 5.84 -7.85
C PHE A 204 5.39 4.57 -8.38
N GLU A 205 5.89 3.68 -7.51
CA GLU A 205 6.38 2.37 -7.92
C GLU A 205 5.29 1.49 -8.54
N GLY A 206 4.03 1.68 -8.13
CA GLY A 206 2.90 1.00 -8.75
C GLY A 206 2.55 1.58 -10.12
N LEU A 207 2.74 2.89 -10.30
CA LEU A 207 2.42 3.62 -11.53
C LEU A 207 3.54 3.60 -12.57
N ALA A 208 4.78 3.31 -12.21
CA ALA A 208 5.94 3.26 -13.11
C ALA A 208 5.91 2.10 -14.15
N GLY A 209 4.76 1.43 -14.33
CA GLY A 209 4.57 0.39 -15.35
C GLY A 209 4.29 0.97 -16.75
N PRO A 210 4.45 0.16 -17.81
CA PRO A 210 4.32 0.61 -19.21
C PRO A 210 2.92 1.16 -19.58
N ASN A 211 1.91 0.92 -18.74
CA ASN A 211 0.52 1.23 -19.05
C ASN A 211 0.05 2.59 -18.53
N HIS A 212 0.83 3.26 -17.66
CA HIS A 212 0.32 4.42 -16.88
C HIS A 212 1.16 5.70 -17.01
N GLY A 213 2.23 5.69 -17.81
CA GLY A 213 3.20 6.80 -17.89
C GLY A 213 2.60 8.14 -18.31
N ASP A 214 1.80 8.17 -19.37
CA ASP A 214 1.21 9.42 -19.89
C ASP A 214 0.19 10.01 -18.92
N SER A 215 -0.66 9.17 -18.32
CA SER A 215 -1.67 9.60 -17.35
C SER A 215 -1.06 10.04 -16.01
N LEU A 216 0.06 9.45 -15.60
CA LEU A 216 0.84 9.92 -14.44
C LEU A 216 1.43 11.32 -14.69
N SER A 217 1.92 11.57 -15.90
CA SER A 217 2.46 12.88 -16.28
C SER A 217 1.41 13.98 -16.17
N THR A 218 0.19 13.73 -16.66
CA THR A 218 -0.93 14.67 -16.52
C THR A 218 -1.29 14.92 -15.06
N ALA A 219 -1.38 13.88 -14.22
CA ALA A 219 -1.72 14.01 -12.81
C ALA A 219 -0.67 14.80 -12.01
N LEU A 220 0.61 14.69 -12.37
CA LEU A 220 1.69 15.38 -11.67
C LEU A 220 1.93 16.81 -12.17
N ALA A 221 1.61 17.09 -13.43
CA ALA A 221 1.67 18.45 -13.96
C ALA A 221 0.77 19.43 -13.17
N THR A 222 -0.33 18.93 -12.60
CA THR A 222 -1.25 19.73 -11.77
C THR A 222 -0.82 19.83 -10.31
N ASP A 223 0.13 19.02 -9.84
CA ASP A 223 0.47 18.88 -8.42
C ASP A 223 1.95 19.21 -8.11
N ALA A 224 2.63 19.98 -8.97
CA ALA A 224 4.06 20.30 -8.82
C ALA A 224 4.45 20.90 -7.45
N GLU A 225 3.52 21.57 -6.77
CA GLU A 225 3.70 22.14 -5.44
C GLU A 225 4.07 21.10 -4.38
N MET A 226 3.68 19.82 -4.57
CA MET A 226 4.04 18.74 -3.65
C MET A 226 5.56 18.54 -3.55
N LEU A 227 6.33 18.91 -4.58
CA LEU A 227 7.77 18.71 -4.62
C LEU A 227 8.51 19.63 -3.65
N CYS A 228 7.98 20.81 -3.37
CA CYS A 228 8.60 21.79 -2.48
C CYS A 228 8.86 21.24 -1.06
N PRO A 229 7.86 20.73 -0.32
CA PRO A 229 8.11 20.16 1.01
C PRO A 229 9.06 18.96 0.94
N LEU A 230 8.93 18.12 -0.08
CA LEU A 230 9.80 16.95 -0.27
C LEU A 230 11.28 17.35 -0.47
N LEU A 231 11.55 18.33 -1.34
CA LEU A 231 12.90 18.84 -1.53
C LEU A 231 13.46 19.50 -0.26
N ALA A 232 12.62 20.24 0.48
CA ALA A 232 13.00 20.81 1.75
C ALA A 232 13.41 19.72 2.76
N ALA A 233 12.62 18.65 2.92
CA ALA A 233 13.01 17.57 3.83
C ALA A 233 14.25 16.80 3.39
N LEU A 234 14.45 16.60 2.08
CA LEU A 234 15.66 15.95 1.59
C LEU A 234 16.92 16.69 2.03
N VAL A 235 16.91 18.03 1.94
CA VAL A 235 18.09 18.87 2.18
C VAL A 235 18.23 19.26 3.65
N GLN A 236 17.13 19.58 4.32
CA GLN A 236 17.14 20.28 5.61
C GLN A 236 16.75 19.41 6.80
N HIS A 237 16.09 18.26 6.59
CA HIS A 237 15.58 17.47 7.71
C HIS A 237 16.71 16.85 8.52
N ILE A 238 16.67 16.97 9.85
CA ILE A 238 17.75 16.50 10.74
C ILE A 238 17.89 14.97 10.76
N ASN A 239 16.78 14.24 10.66
CA ASN A 239 16.77 12.77 10.62
C ASN A 239 17.22 12.21 9.25
N ARG A 240 18.30 11.44 9.24
CA ARG A 240 18.85 10.77 8.05
C ARG A 240 17.89 9.78 7.37
N HIS A 241 17.02 9.12 8.14
CA HIS A 241 16.08 8.11 7.62
C HIS A 241 14.97 8.78 6.82
N VAL A 242 14.47 9.92 7.30
CA VAL A 242 13.53 10.76 6.56
C VAL A 242 14.19 11.25 5.26
N ARG A 243 15.41 11.79 5.32
CA ARG A 243 16.15 12.20 4.10
C ARG A 243 16.30 11.06 3.11
N GLN A 244 16.67 9.87 3.59
CA GLN A 244 16.82 8.67 2.76
C GLN A 244 15.51 8.23 2.11
N ALA A 245 14.40 8.21 2.86
CA ALA A 245 13.09 7.88 2.33
C ALA A 245 12.64 8.88 1.25
N THR A 246 12.86 10.17 1.50
CA THR A 246 12.56 11.24 0.55
C THR A 246 13.41 11.14 -0.72
N TYR A 247 14.71 10.87 -0.58
CA TYR A 247 15.58 10.62 -1.72
C TYR A 247 15.07 9.46 -2.57
N GLN A 248 14.74 8.34 -1.94
CA GLN A 248 14.24 7.15 -2.65
C GLN A 248 12.93 7.44 -3.38
N MET A 249 12.01 8.16 -2.74
CA MET A 249 10.75 8.57 -3.35
C MET A 249 10.98 9.45 -4.58
N LEU A 250 11.82 10.49 -4.47
CA LEU A 250 12.14 11.38 -5.60
C LEU A 250 12.87 10.65 -6.73
N ALA A 251 13.76 9.71 -6.39
CA ALA A 251 14.43 8.86 -7.38
C ALA A 251 13.43 7.95 -8.12
N THR A 252 12.47 7.35 -7.41
CA THR A 252 11.37 6.59 -8.03
C THR A 252 10.54 7.46 -8.95
N LEU A 253 10.18 8.68 -8.50
CA LEU A 253 9.43 9.62 -9.31
C LEU A 253 10.17 9.97 -10.60
N ALA A 254 11.45 10.35 -10.50
CA ALA A 254 12.29 10.66 -11.65
C ALA A 254 12.44 9.47 -12.61
N ALA A 255 12.52 8.25 -12.08
CA ALA A 255 12.57 7.03 -12.90
C ALA A 255 11.27 6.77 -13.65
N ALA A 256 10.11 7.07 -13.04
CA ALA A 256 8.80 6.91 -13.67
C ALA A 256 8.59 7.82 -14.90
N PHE A 257 9.32 8.93 -14.98
CA PHE A 257 9.30 9.87 -16.11
C PHE A 257 10.34 9.60 -17.19
N ARG A 258 11.21 8.59 -17.04
CA ARG A 258 12.18 8.29 -18.09
C ARG A 258 11.44 7.72 -19.31
N PRO A 259 11.62 8.30 -20.50
CA PRO A 259 11.06 7.72 -21.71
C PRO A 259 11.58 6.29 -21.87
N ASN A 260 10.67 5.36 -22.14
CA ASN A 260 11.03 3.98 -22.41
C ASN A 260 12.01 4.00 -23.61
N PRO A 261 13.19 3.37 -23.55
CA PRO A 261 14.06 3.32 -24.71
C PRO A 261 13.28 2.66 -25.83
N SER A 262 13.02 3.40 -26.91
CA SER A 262 12.33 2.89 -28.09
C SER A 262 12.95 1.54 -28.48
N PRO A 263 12.16 0.51 -28.80
CA PRO A 263 12.73 -0.71 -29.34
C PRO A 263 13.55 -0.33 -30.57
N SER A 264 14.87 -0.55 -30.53
CA SER A 264 15.77 -0.24 -31.63
C SER A 264 15.19 -0.81 -32.93
N PRO A 265 15.02 -0.02 -34.00
CA PRO A 265 14.38 -0.48 -35.23
C PRO A 265 15.25 -1.46 -36.06
N ASN A 266 16.22 -2.14 -35.46
CA ASN A 266 17.26 -2.84 -36.23
C ASN A 266 17.74 -4.18 -35.64
N ALA A 267 16.83 -4.96 -35.06
CA ALA A 267 17.07 -6.41 -34.92
C ALA A 267 16.40 -7.11 -36.11
N ASN A 268 17.02 -7.02 -37.28
CA ASN A 268 16.66 -7.81 -38.46
C ASN A 268 17.16 -9.25 -38.23
N PRO A 269 16.31 -10.27 -37.99
CA PRO A 269 16.77 -11.62 -37.77
C PRO A 269 16.61 -12.40 -39.08
N ASN A 270 17.40 -12.08 -40.12
CA ASN A 270 17.54 -13.02 -41.23
C ASN A 270 18.76 -12.76 -42.14
N PRO A 271 19.91 -13.42 -41.91
CA PRO A 271 20.78 -13.84 -42.98
C PRO A 271 20.38 -15.27 -43.35
N ASN A 272 19.53 -15.43 -44.35
CA ASN A 272 19.23 -16.74 -44.94
C ASN A 272 20.49 -17.25 -45.66
N PRO A 273 21.16 -18.33 -45.21
CA PRO A 273 22.22 -18.97 -45.98
C PRO A 273 21.60 -20.22 -46.60
N ASN A 274 21.07 -20.08 -47.82
CA ASN A 274 20.73 -21.25 -48.62
C ASN A 274 21.86 -21.51 -49.62
N PRO A 275 22.81 -22.42 -49.36
CA PRO A 275 23.67 -22.94 -50.40
C PRO A 275 22.93 -24.09 -51.08
N ASN A 276 22.41 -23.86 -52.28
CA ASN A 276 21.94 -24.93 -53.14
C ASN A 276 23.18 -25.58 -53.81
N PRO A 277 23.48 -26.87 -53.60
CA PRO A 277 24.50 -27.56 -54.37
C PRO A 277 23.86 -28.13 -55.64
N ASN A 278 24.36 -27.67 -56.78
CA ASN A 278 24.30 -28.40 -58.06
C ASN A 278 25.59 -29.20 -58.20
#